data_AF-A0A962SDC1-F1
#
_entry.id   AF-A0A962SDC1-F1
#
_cell.length_a   1.000
_cell.length_b   1.000
_cell.length_c   1.000
_cell.angle_alpha   90.00
_cell.angle_beta   90.00
_cell.angle_gamma   90.00
#
_symmetry.space_group_name_H-M   'P 1'
#
loop_
_entity.id
_entity.type
_entity.pdbx_description
1 polymer ?
#
loop_
_entity_poly.entity_id
_entity_poly.type
_entity_poly.pdbx_seq_one_letter_code
_entity_poly.pdbx_strand_id
1 'polypeptide(L)' 'MKKEYIDENGLILDSFRLGVKIFEEGFHPTFIVGLWRGGSTVGIYVQECLQTLGVSSNHIALR' A
#
# COMPACT_ATOMS: atom_id res chain seq x y z
N MET A 1 -24.11 4.43 16.41
CA MET A 1 -23.14 3.84 15.47
C MET A 1 -21.83 3.61 16.21
N LYS A 2 -21.36 2.37 16.32
CA LYS A 2 -20.05 2.05 16.93
C LYS A 2 -18.97 2.52 15.96
N LYS A 3 -18.13 3.46 16.39
CA LYS A 3 -16.98 3.94 15.59
C LYS A 3 -15.78 3.06 15.88
N GLU A 4 -15.05 2.72 14.84
CA GLU A 4 -13.75 2.08 14.93
C GLU A 4 -12.71 3.11 14.50
N TYR A 5 -11.71 3.30 15.35
CA TYR A 5 -10.62 4.22 15.10
C TYR A 5 -9.40 3.38 14.77
N ILE A 6 -8.74 3.72 13.66
CA ILE A 6 -7.57 3.00 13.17
C ILE A 6 -6.33 3.63 13.79
N ASP A 7 -5.40 2.79 14.24
CA ASP A 7 -4.08 3.23 14.68
C ASP A 7 -3.11 3.32 13.49
N GLU A 8 -2.17 4.25 13.54
CA GLU A 8 -1.22 4.47 12.46
C GLU A 8 -0.31 3.26 12.21
N ASN A 9 0.21 2.64 13.28
CA ASN A 9 1.11 1.50 13.16
C ASN A 9 0.39 0.29 12.55
N GLY A 10 -0.87 0.07 12.93
CA GLY A 10 -1.75 -0.93 12.34
C GLY A 10 -1.95 -0.70 10.85
N LEU A 11 -2.27 0.54 10.44
CA LEU A 11 -2.43 0.89 9.03
C LEU A 11 -1.15 0.64 8.21
N ILE A 12 0.02 0.99 8.76
CA ILE A 12 1.32 0.74 8.12
C ILE A 12 1.56 -0.77 7.99
N LEU A 13 1.41 -1.53 9.08
CA LEU A 13 1.61 -2.98 9.09
C LEU A 13 0.67 -3.70 8.12
N ASP A 14 -0.59 -3.31 8.07
CA ASP A 14 -1.56 -3.88 7.13
C ASP A 14 -1.22 -3.54 5.68
N SER A 15 -0.72 -2.33 5.41
CA SER A 15 -0.23 -1.95 4.08
C SER A 15 0.99 -2.76 3.66
N PHE A 16 1.93 -3.02 4.58
CA PHE A 16 3.09 -3.88 4.32
C PHE A 16 2.69 -5.34 4.10
N ARG A 17 1.74 -5.87 4.89
CA ARG A 17 1.18 -7.22 4.68
C ARG A 17 0.58 -7.35 3.29
N LEU A 18 -0.13 -6.33 2.81
CA LEU A 18 -0.64 -6.29 1.44
C LEU A 18 0.50 -6.29 0.41
N GLY A 19 1.55 -5.48 0.60
CA GLY A 19 2.72 -5.45 -0.27
C GLY A 19 3.46 -6.80 -0.35
N VAL A 20 3.68 -7.45 0.78
CA VAL A 20 4.27 -8.80 0.84
C VAL A 20 3.41 -9.81 0.08
N LYS A 21 2.09 -9.78 0.29
CA LYS A 21 1.17 -10.69 -0.42
C LYS A 21 1.24 -10.49 -1.94
N ILE A 22 1.28 -9.24 -2.42
CA ILE A 22 1.44 -8.92 -3.84
C ILE A 22 2.73 -9.53 -4.39
N PHE A 23 3.83 -9.38 -3.66
CA PHE A 23 5.14 -9.92 -4.04
C PHE A 23 5.15 -11.46 -4.06
N GLU A 24 4.62 -12.11 -3.03
CA GLU A 24 4.58 -13.57 -2.92
C GLU A 24 3.71 -14.23 -4.01
N GLU A 25 2.67 -13.54 -4.49
CA GLU A 25 1.87 -13.98 -5.64
C GLU A 25 2.60 -13.81 -6.99
N GLY A 26 3.83 -13.29 -6.99
CA GLY A 26 4.63 -13.06 -8.19
C GLY A 26 4.14 -11.88 -9.04
N PHE A 27 3.28 -11.01 -8.48
CA PHE A 27 2.82 -9.81 -9.16
C PHE A 27 3.78 -8.65 -8.90
N HIS A 28 4.37 -8.12 -9.97
CA HIS A 28 5.38 -7.07 -9.92
C HIS A 28 4.82 -5.80 -10.58
N PRO A 29 3.96 -5.03 -9.90
CA PRO A 29 3.37 -3.84 -10.49
C PRO A 29 4.46 -2.80 -10.81
N THR A 30 4.37 -2.17 -11.97
CA THR A 30 5.22 -1.02 -12.30
C THR A 30 4.61 0.30 -11.81
N PHE A 31 3.31 0.27 -11.49
CA PHE A 31 2.53 1.44 -11.12
C PHE A 31 1.42 1.07 -10.13
N ILE A 32 1.23 1.93 -9.13
CA ILE A 32 0.20 1.83 -8.11
C ILE A 32 -0.68 3.08 -8.21
N VAL A 33 -1.99 2.91 -8.30
CA VAL A 33 -2.95 4.02 -8.38
C VAL A 33 -3.79 4.04 -7.12
N GLY A 34 -3.49 4.98 -6.22
CA GLY A 34 -4.28 5.23 -5.01
C GLY A 34 -5.55 6.02 -5.32
N LEU A 35 -6.70 5.53 -4.87
CA LEU A 35 -7.94 6.33 -4.92
C LEU A 35 -7.90 7.44 -3.87
N TRP A 36 -7.93 8.70 -4.31
CA TRP A 36 -7.90 9.86 -3.43
C TRP A 36 -9.19 9.97 -2.62
N ARG A 37 -9.14 10.20 -1.30
CA ARG A 37 -7.98 10.46 -0.43
C ARG A 37 -7.40 9.21 0.24
N GLY A 38 -8.26 8.27 0.60
CA GLY A 38 -7.91 7.18 1.52
C GLY A 38 -6.87 6.21 0.97
N GLY A 39 -6.85 6.01 -0.34
CA GLY A 39 -5.93 5.10 -1.01
C GLY A 39 -4.50 5.63 -1.13
N SER A 40 -4.27 6.94 -0.97
CA SER A 40 -2.93 7.53 -1.12
C SER A 40 -1.95 6.98 -0.09
N THR A 41 -2.36 6.92 1.17
CA THR A 41 -1.49 6.48 2.27
C THR A 41 -1.13 5.00 2.15
N VAL A 42 -2.12 4.15 1.84
CA VAL A 42 -1.89 2.71 1.61
C VAL A 42 -0.98 2.49 0.40
N GLY A 43 -1.22 3.23 -0.70
CA GLY A 43 -0.39 3.13 -1.91
C GLY A 43 1.07 3.48 -1.68
N ILE A 44 1.36 4.49 -0.84
CA ILE A 44 2.73 4.86 -0.45
C ILE A 44 3.41 3.70 0.30
N TYR A 45 2.77 3.11 1.30
CA TYR A 45 3.39 2.04 2.09
C TYR A 45 3.53 0.72 1.31
N VAL A 46 2.58 0.40 0.42
CA VAL A 46 2.73 -0.72 -0.51
C VAL A 46 3.90 -0.48 -1.46
N GLN A 47 4.05 0.75 -1.99
CA GLN A 47 5.19 1.11 -2.83
C GLN A 47 6.51 0.92 -2.08
N GLU A 48 6.62 1.42 -0.85
CA GLU A 48 7.82 1.28 -0.01
C GLU A 48 8.17 -0.19 0.25
N CYS A 49 7.17 -1.00 0.58
CA CYS A 49 7.33 -2.44 0.81
C CYS A 49 7.87 -3.15 -0.44
N LEU A 50 7.26 -2.91 -1.59
CA LEU A 50 7.68 -3.50 -2.86
C LEU A 50 9.08 -3.05 -3.27
N GLN A 51 9.42 -1.76 -3.09
CA GLN A 51 10.75 -1.24 -3.35
C GLN A 51 11.81 -1.90 -2.46
N THR A 52 11.50 -2.11 -1.17
CA THR A 52 12.37 -2.85 -0.23
C THR A 52 12.61 -4.29 -0.67
N LEU A 53 11.61 -4.93 -1.29
CA LEU A 53 11.69 -6.28 -1.84
C LEU A 53 12.33 -6.34 -3.24
N GLY A 54 12.84 -5.22 -3.76
CA GLY A 54 13.51 -5.15 -5.06
C GLY A 54 12.57 -4.93 -6.26
N VAL A 55 11.30 -4.61 -6.02
CA VAL A 55 10.30 -4.33 -7.06
C VAL A 55 10.12 -2.83 -7.22
N SER A 56 10.69 -2.28 -8.28
CA SER A 56 10.52 -0.86 -8.60
C SER A 56 9.10 -0.56 -9.04
N SER A 57 8.41 0.27 -8.26
CA SER A 57 7.03 0.72 -8.52
C SER A 57 6.94 2.23 -8.39
N ASN A 58 6.09 2.86 -9.22
CA ASN A 58 5.65 4.25 -9.04
C ASN A 58 4.28 4.29 -8.35
N HIS A 59 3.94 5.42 -7.73
CA HIS A 59 2.62 5.65 -7.14
C HIS A 59 2.08 7.03 -7.51
N ILE A 60 0.78 7.09 -7.81
CA ILE A 60 0.02 8.35 -7.90
C ILE A 60 -1.31 8.20 -7.18
N ALA A 61 -1.92 9.32 -6.83
CA ALA A 61 -3.30 9.35 -6.40
C ALA A 61 -4.20 10.02 -7.46
N LEU A 62 -5.39 9.45 -7.71
CA LEU A 62 -6.40 9.97 -8.63
C LEU A 62 -7.71 10.28 -7.89
N ARG A 63 -8.42 11.32 -8.33
CA ARG A 63 -9.68 11.81 -7.76
C ARG A 63 -10.87 11.49 -8.65
#